data_AF-A0A1D1VEG1-F1
#
_entry.id   AF-A0A1D1VEG1-F1
#
_cell.length_a   1.000
_cell.length_b   1.000
_cell.length_c   1.000
_cell.angle_alpha   90.00
_cell.angle_beta   90.00
_cell.angle_gamma   90.00
#
_symmetry.space_group_name_H-M   'P 1'
#
loop_
_entity.id
_entity.type
_entity.pdbx_description
1 polymer ?
#
loop_
_entity_poly.entity_id
_entity_poly.type
_entity_poly.pdbx_seq_one_letter_code
_entity_poly.pdbx_strand_id
1 'polypeptide(L)'
;MTKRDAKMCELADSNLPRKGFFSKNHQSEVSAVFENPAEDEKRVRLDAAVEDILKNAKEFRNVRVKYRFSYAELDQALIEKGAADLVRSSLKRRQQFKPDASVLERAKAAVKDAVANRLSLTAAARIHKVGYKTLLRYGIEKGIALPQRSKTAPGLVGFRMENALRDVLDDKMSAKRASKHHKVGHRRLSRCLKAQGYIFDKTAETSGKWVKKSENSEQQLLTATTSDNEDEKWRENEERASAQDALAVEAEKPERDLEIEKIMDYRVQRQYLVKWQGEEKPTWVNGDVFVGLTNLQIK
;
A
#
# COMPACT_ATOMS: atom_id res chain seq x y z
N MET A 1 -1.18 47.62 68.68
CA MET A 1 -2.62 47.42 68.41
C MET A 1 -2.72 47.07 66.94
N THR A 2 -3.11 45.89 66.44
CA THR A 2 -4.10 44.89 66.89
C THR A 2 -3.55 43.46 66.86
N LYS A 3 -4.01 42.67 67.84
CA LYS A 3 -3.78 41.24 68.06
C LYS A 3 -4.84 40.38 67.32
N ARG A 4 -4.48 39.14 66.98
CA ARG A 4 -5.23 37.86 67.22
C ARG A 4 -4.53 36.74 66.43
N ASP A 5 -3.73 35.90 67.08
CA ASP A 5 -4.09 34.66 67.83
C ASP A 5 -4.25 33.47 66.87
N ALA A 6 -3.26 32.56 66.82
CA ALA A 6 -3.17 31.31 67.61
C ALA A 6 -3.95 30.15 66.93
N LYS A 7 -3.44 28.92 66.72
CA LYS A 7 -2.88 27.98 67.70
C LYS A 7 -2.42 26.70 66.96
N MET A 8 -1.29 26.14 67.42
CA MET A 8 -1.04 24.72 67.76
C MET A 8 -1.44 23.60 66.76
N CYS A 9 -0.47 22.80 66.35
CA CYS A 9 -0.26 21.50 67.00
C CYS A 9 1.12 20.91 66.66
N GLU A 10 1.73 20.41 67.71
CA GLU A 10 3.09 19.90 67.86
C GLU A 10 3.01 18.37 68.01
N LEU A 11 4.17 17.69 67.91
CA LEU A 11 4.46 16.32 68.39
C LEU A 11 3.97 15.16 67.50
N ALA A 12 4.71 14.08 67.27
CA ALA A 12 6.00 13.64 67.79
C ALA A 12 6.56 12.47 66.95
N ASP A 13 7.88 12.40 66.91
CA ASP A 13 8.73 11.24 67.09
C ASP A 13 8.64 9.95 66.26
N SER A 14 9.88 9.51 65.96
CA SER A 14 10.38 8.13 65.99
C SER A 14 10.28 7.34 64.68
N ASN A 15 11.44 7.13 64.03
CA ASN A 15 12.19 5.87 64.14
C ASN A 15 13.22 5.70 63.01
N LEU A 16 14.50 5.79 63.41
CA LEU A 16 15.68 4.95 63.12
C LEU A 16 15.86 4.16 61.79
N PRO A 17 17.13 3.86 61.43
CA PRO A 17 17.56 3.59 60.06
C PRO A 17 17.54 2.10 59.69
N ARG A 18 17.36 1.81 58.39
CA ARG A 18 17.77 0.52 57.81
C ARG A 18 18.50 0.70 56.49
N LYS A 19 19.83 0.48 56.57
CA LYS A 19 20.63 -0.04 55.47
C LYS A 19 20.07 -1.41 55.06
N GLY A 20 19.97 -1.68 53.76
CA GLY A 20 19.76 -3.04 53.29
C GLY A 20 19.30 -3.14 51.84
N PHE A 21 20.20 -3.66 51.02
CA PHE A 21 19.94 -4.42 49.79
C PHE A 21 19.64 -3.65 48.49
N PHE A 22 20.73 -3.47 47.73
CA PHE A 22 20.79 -3.80 46.30
C PHE A 22 19.86 -4.97 45.94
N SER A 23 18.94 -4.75 45.00
CA SER A 23 18.72 -5.71 43.94
C SER A 23 18.23 -4.99 42.69
N LYS A 24 19.00 -5.18 41.63
CA LYS A 24 18.75 -4.73 40.27
C LYS A 24 17.41 -5.29 39.81
N ASN A 25 16.56 -4.44 39.25
CA ASN A 25 15.69 -4.78 38.12
C ASN A 25 15.15 -3.47 37.54
N HIS A 26 16.05 -2.70 36.90
CA HIS A 26 15.63 -1.91 35.76
C HIS A 26 15.26 -2.91 34.67
N GLN A 27 13.98 -3.30 34.63
CA GLN A 27 13.38 -3.70 33.38
C GLN A 27 13.45 -2.45 32.51
N SER A 28 14.49 -2.38 31.70
CA SER A 28 14.52 -1.57 30.50
C SER A 28 13.27 -1.97 29.71
N GLU A 29 12.25 -1.14 29.78
CA GLU A 29 11.24 -1.02 28.72
C GLU A 29 12.01 -0.61 27.46
N VAL A 30 12.64 -1.61 26.82
CA VAL A 30 12.99 -1.54 25.42
C VAL A 30 11.64 -1.42 24.75
N SER A 31 11.26 -0.19 24.49
CA SER A 31 10.17 0.17 23.60
C SER A 31 10.54 -0.46 22.26
N ALA A 32 10.16 -1.72 22.07
CA ALA A 32 10.19 -2.35 20.78
C ALA A 32 9.25 -1.52 19.93
N VAL A 33 9.82 -0.57 19.19
CA VAL A 33 9.18 0.10 18.09
C VAL A 33 8.80 -1.04 17.17
N PHE A 34 7.55 -1.50 17.31
CA PHE A 34 6.93 -2.42 16.37
C PHE A 34 6.79 -1.60 15.08
N GLU A 35 7.88 -1.52 14.31
CA GLU A 35 7.87 -0.97 12.97
C GLU A 35 6.83 -1.78 12.20
N ASN A 36 5.83 -1.07 11.73
CA ASN A 36 4.66 -1.67 11.12
C ASN A 36 5.14 -2.27 9.80
N PRO A 37 5.14 -3.60 9.61
CA PRO A 37 5.80 -4.22 8.45
C PRO A 37 5.24 -3.76 7.10
N ALA A 38 3.99 -3.25 7.10
CA ALA A 38 3.37 -2.64 5.94
C ALA A 38 4.00 -1.28 5.53
N GLU A 39 4.52 -0.52 6.49
CA GLU A 39 5.24 0.73 6.22
C GLU A 39 6.62 0.48 5.61
N ASP A 40 7.29 -0.59 6.04
CA ASP A 40 8.59 -0.98 5.50
C ASP A 40 8.48 -1.46 4.05
N GLU A 41 7.48 -2.28 3.72
CA GLU A 41 7.21 -2.64 2.32
C GLU A 41 6.95 -1.42 1.44
N LYS A 42 6.23 -0.44 1.99
CA LYS A 42 5.91 0.80 1.28
C LYS A 42 7.19 1.63 1.04
N ARG A 43 8.06 1.73 2.04
CA ARG A 43 9.37 2.43 1.93
C ARG A 43 10.28 1.76 0.90
N VAL A 44 10.40 0.44 0.95
CA VAL A 44 11.18 -0.33 -0.05
C VAL A 44 10.66 -0.08 -1.47
N ARG A 45 9.34 -0.06 -1.66
CA ARG A 45 8.74 0.28 -2.97
C ARG A 45 8.99 1.72 -3.38
N LEU A 46 9.01 2.65 -2.43
CA LEU A 46 9.26 4.08 -2.66
C LEU A 46 10.71 4.30 -3.10
N ASP A 47 11.68 3.71 -2.39
CA ASP A 47 13.10 3.75 -2.74
C ASP A 47 13.33 3.16 -4.13
N ALA A 48 12.76 1.98 -4.42
CA ALA A 48 12.85 1.37 -5.75
C ALA A 48 12.24 2.27 -6.85
N ALA A 49 11.17 3.02 -6.55
CA ALA A 49 10.57 3.95 -7.49
C ALA A 49 11.48 5.17 -7.74
N VAL A 50 12.14 5.69 -6.71
CA VAL A 50 13.11 6.78 -6.82
C VAL A 50 14.32 6.36 -7.65
N GLU A 51 14.88 5.18 -7.37
CA GLU A 51 15.97 4.62 -8.17
C GLU A 51 15.58 4.45 -9.64
N ASP A 52 14.35 4.00 -9.92
CA ASP A 52 13.85 3.86 -11.29
C ASP A 52 13.79 5.21 -12.03
N ILE A 53 13.50 6.31 -11.32
CA ILE A 53 13.49 7.68 -11.87
C ILE A 53 14.92 8.15 -12.13
N LEU A 54 15.82 7.97 -11.16
CA LEU A 54 17.20 8.43 -11.24
C LEU A 54 18.01 7.67 -12.29
N LYS A 55 17.91 6.33 -12.32
CA LYS A 55 18.72 5.47 -13.17
C LYS A 55 18.30 5.50 -14.64
N ASN A 56 17.01 5.54 -14.92
CA ASN A 56 16.49 5.37 -16.28
C ASN A 56 16.01 6.68 -16.93
N ALA A 57 16.10 7.81 -16.24
CA ALA A 57 15.47 9.08 -16.62
C ALA A 57 13.99 8.91 -17.05
N LYS A 58 13.31 7.88 -16.52
CA LYS A 58 11.94 7.55 -16.90
C LYS A 58 11.03 8.69 -16.48
N GLU A 59 10.05 9.01 -17.33
CA GLU A 59 9.08 10.06 -17.01
C GLU A 59 8.40 9.76 -15.66
N PHE A 60 8.45 10.73 -14.74
CA PHE A 60 7.76 10.73 -13.44
C PHE A 60 6.33 10.18 -13.52
N ARG A 61 5.64 10.50 -14.61
CA ARG A 61 4.26 10.11 -14.91
C ARG A 61 4.09 8.58 -14.97
N ASN A 62 5.06 7.86 -15.52
CA ASN A 62 4.99 6.41 -15.72
C ASN A 62 5.36 5.66 -14.44
N VAL A 63 6.42 6.08 -13.74
CA VAL A 63 6.84 5.49 -12.46
C VAL A 63 5.71 5.59 -11.44
N ARG A 64 5.06 6.76 -11.35
CA ARG A 64 3.91 6.95 -10.47
C ARG A 64 2.78 5.94 -10.71
N VAL A 65 2.45 5.66 -11.98
CA VAL A 65 1.39 4.70 -12.31
C VAL A 65 1.82 3.25 -12.03
N LYS A 66 3.10 2.93 -12.29
CA LYS A 66 3.68 1.60 -12.05
C LYS A 66 3.69 1.25 -10.56
N TYR A 67 4.20 2.16 -9.74
CA TYR A 67 4.37 1.94 -8.29
C TYR A 67 3.18 2.42 -7.45
N ARG A 68 2.21 3.12 -8.07
CA ARG A 68 0.98 3.63 -7.44
C ARG A 68 1.17 4.61 -6.28
N PHE A 69 2.27 5.33 -6.28
CA PHE A 69 2.48 6.43 -5.34
C PHE A 69 1.77 7.70 -5.81
N SER A 70 1.44 8.58 -4.89
CA SER A 70 1.04 9.95 -5.22
C SER A 70 2.24 10.77 -5.69
N TYR A 71 1.98 11.94 -6.29
CA TYR A 71 3.06 12.87 -6.60
C TYR A 71 3.76 13.40 -5.34
N ALA A 72 3.00 13.67 -4.28
CA ALA A 72 3.55 14.21 -3.04
C ALA A 72 4.56 13.24 -2.40
N GLU A 73 4.22 11.95 -2.35
CA GLU A 73 5.11 10.91 -1.80
C GLU A 73 6.41 10.77 -2.60
N LEU A 74 6.34 10.77 -3.94
CA LEU A 74 7.53 10.69 -4.79
C LEU A 74 8.37 11.97 -4.74
N ASP A 75 7.73 13.14 -4.73
CA ASP A 75 8.41 14.42 -4.66
C ASP A 75 9.20 14.55 -3.34
N GLN A 76 8.59 14.15 -2.22
CA GLN A 76 9.24 14.10 -0.91
C GLN A 76 10.45 13.14 -0.89
N ALA A 77 10.26 11.91 -1.37
CA ALA A 77 11.32 10.91 -1.43
C ALA A 77 12.52 11.35 -2.31
N LEU A 78 12.24 12.04 -3.41
CA LEU A 78 13.28 12.58 -4.29
C LEU A 78 14.02 13.76 -3.67
N ILE A 79 13.33 14.63 -2.94
CA ILE A 79 13.97 15.72 -2.20
C ILE A 79 14.90 15.15 -1.12
N GLU A 80 14.48 14.10 -0.42
CA GLU A 80 15.31 13.40 0.58
C GLU A 80 16.57 12.78 -0.02
N LYS A 81 16.52 12.32 -1.28
CA LYS A 81 17.69 11.83 -2.04
C LYS A 81 18.47 12.95 -2.75
N GLY A 82 18.18 14.23 -2.49
CA GLY A 82 18.89 15.37 -3.06
C GLY A 82 18.50 15.74 -4.50
N ALA A 83 17.47 15.12 -5.08
CA ALA A 83 17.04 15.32 -6.46
C ALA A 83 15.99 16.43 -6.64
N ALA A 84 16.15 17.56 -5.95
CA ALA A 84 15.17 18.66 -5.93
C ALA A 84 14.90 19.28 -7.31
N ASP A 85 15.91 19.32 -8.19
CA ASP A 85 15.77 19.93 -9.52
C ASP A 85 14.90 19.09 -10.47
N LEU A 86 14.92 17.77 -10.30
CA LEU A 86 14.01 16.86 -11.02
C LEU A 86 12.55 17.10 -10.59
N VAL A 87 12.32 17.29 -9.29
CA VAL A 87 11.00 17.61 -8.75
C VAL A 87 10.50 18.95 -9.28
N ARG A 88 11.33 20.00 -9.29
CA ARG A 88 10.98 21.32 -9.86
C ARG A 88 10.63 21.23 -11.34
N SER A 89 11.43 20.48 -12.12
CA SER A 89 11.18 20.27 -13.55
C SER A 89 9.88 19.52 -13.80
N SER A 90 9.60 18.49 -12.99
CA SER A 90 8.34 17.75 -12.99
C SER A 90 7.15 18.65 -12.62
N LEU A 91 7.28 19.53 -11.61
CA LEU A 91 6.25 20.49 -11.21
C LEU A 91 5.90 21.44 -12.35
N LYS A 92 6.90 22.02 -13.04
CA LYS A 92 6.67 22.91 -14.20
C LYS A 92 5.88 22.22 -15.30
N ARG A 93 6.24 20.98 -15.66
CA ARG A 93 5.51 20.19 -16.67
C ARG A 93 4.07 19.86 -16.23
N ARG A 94 3.87 19.61 -14.93
CA ARG A 94 2.52 19.34 -14.37
C ARG A 94 1.62 20.58 -14.42
N GLN A 95 2.15 21.76 -14.10
CA GLN A 95 1.38 23.01 -14.16
C GLN A 95 0.92 23.37 -15.57
N GLN A 96 1.69 22.97 -16.59
CA GLN A 96 1.30 23.14 -18.00
C GLN A 96 0.16 22.21 -18.43
N PHE A 97 -0.02 21.08 -17.75
CA PHE A 97 -1.08 20.12 -18.07
C PHE A 97 -2.32 20.36 -17.20
N LYS A 98 -3.31 21.07 -17.75
CA LYS A 98 -4.64 21.17 -17.16
C LYS A 98 -5.57 20.14 -17.82
N PRO A 99 -5.98 19.06 -17.13
CA PRO A 99 -6.95 18.14 -17.68
C PRO A 99 -8.30 18.85 -17.88
N ASP A 100 -9.03 18.47 -18.93
CA ASP A 100 -10.38 18.98 -19.18
C ASP A 100 -11.28 18.74 -17.97
N ALA A 101 -11.92 19.81 -17.48
CA ALA A 101 -12.78 19.76 -16.29
C ALA A 101 -13.92 18.72 -16.45
N SER A 102 -14.47 18.57 -17.66
CA SER A 102 -15.52 17.59 -17.96
C SER A 102 -15.04 16.14 -17.85
N VAL A 103 -13.77 15.86 -18.13
CA VAL A 103 -13.17 14.53 -17.97
C VAL A 103 -12.91 14.24 -16.49
N LEU A 104 -12.51 15.26 -15.73
CA LEU A 104 -12.26 15.14 -14.29
C LEU A 104 -13.54 14.84 -13.50
N GLU A 105 -14.64 15.52 -13.81
CA GLU A 105 -15.94 15.24 -13.18
C GLU A 105 -16.46 13.83 -13.51
N ARG A 106 -16.32 13.40 -14.77
CA ARG A 106 -16.63 12.00 -15.14
C ARG A 106 -15.72 11.00 -14.42
N ALA A 107 -14.44 11.33 -14.25
CA ALA A 107 -13.51 10.48 -13.52
C ALA A 107 -13.89 10.35 -12.03
N LYS A 108 -14.27 11.46 -11.40
CA LYS A 108 -14.78 11.51 -10.03
C LYS A 108 -16.05 10.67 -9.88
N ALA A 109 -17.00 10.80 -10.79
CA ALA A 109 -18.22 9.99 -10.80
C ALA A 109 -17.90 8.49 -10.95
N ALA A 110 -17.02 8.12 -11.89
CA ALA A 110 -16.63 6.72 -12.06
C ALA A 110 -15.89 6.13 -10.87
N VAL A 111 -15.02 6.89 -10.20
CA VAL A 111 -14.35 6.39 -8.97
C VAL A 111 -15.36 6.22 -7.83
N LYS A 112 -16.29 7.18 -7.67
CA LYS A 112 -17.38 7.06 -6.68
C LYS A 112 -18.22 5.80 -6.93
N ASP A 113 -18.60 5.56 -8.18
CA ASP A 113 -19.34 4.35 -8.56
C ASP A 113 -18.52 3.08 -8.42
N ALA A 114 -17.22 3.11 -8.73
CA ALA A 114 -16.33 1.97 -8.55
C ALA A 114 -16.25 1.55 -7.08
N VAL A 115 -16.16 2.52 -6.17
CA VAL A 115 -16.11 2.27 -4.73
C VAL A 115 -17.49 1.85 -4.20
N ALA A 116 -18.54 2.61 -4.51
CA ALA A 116 -19.90 2.37 -4.01
C ALA A 116 -20.47 1.03 -4.50
N ASN A 117 -20.32 0.74 -5.80
CA ASN A 117 -20.88 -0.45 -6.43
C ASN A 117 -19.87 -1.60 -6.54
N ARG A 118 -18.68 -1.46 -5.93
CA ARG A 118 -17.56 -2.42 -6.01
C ARG A 118 -17.25 -2.87 -7.45
N LEU A 119 -17.37 -1.95 -8.41
CA LEU A 119 -17.10 -2.23 -9.81
C LEU A 119 -15.59 -2.29 -10.04
N SER A 120 -15.17 -3.11 -11.01
CA SER A 120 -13.80 -3.02 -11.49
C SER A 120 -13.56 -1.65 -12.14
N LEU A 121 -12.35 -1.11 -11.99
CA LEU A 121 -11.95 0.15 -12.64
C LEU A 121 -12.21 0.14 -14.15
N THR A 122 -12.04 -1.02 -14.81
CA THR A 122 -12.34 -1.18 -16.24
C THR A 122 -13.82 -1.03 -16.55
N ALA A 123 -14.70 -1.56 -15.69
CA ALA A 123 -16.14 -1.44 -15.87
C ALA A 123 -16.59 0.02 -15.65
N ALA A 124 -16.10 0.65 -14.57
CA ALA A 124 -16.37 2.06 -14.30
C ALA A 124 -15.89 2.97 -15.44
N ALA A 125 -14.70 2.70 -15.99
CA ALA A 125 -14.14 3.38 -17.17
C ALA A 125 -15.08 3.34 -18.38
N ARG A 126 -15.66 2.17 -18.66
CA ARG A 126 -16.58 1.99 -19.79
C ARG A 126 -17.90 2.71 -19.58
N ILE A 127 -18.49 2.61 -18.39
CA ILE A 127 -19.78 3.23 -18.05
C ILE A 127 -19.69 4.76 -18.21
N HIS A 128 -18.64 5.36 -17.64
CA HIS A 128 -18.48 6.82 -17.63
C HIS A 128 -17.73 7.36 -18.85
N LYS A 129 -17.36 6.49 -19.81
CA LYS A 129 -16.58 6.81 -21.01
C LYS A 129 -15.30 7.61 -20.68
N VAL A 130 -14.58 7.16 -19.65
CA VAL A 130 -13.31 7.74 -19.22
C VAL A 130 -12.18 6.73 -19.44
N GLY A 131 -11.02 7.20 -19.90
CA GLY A 131 -9.85 6.34 -20.04
C GLY A 131 -9.42 5.72 -18.71
N TYR A 132 -9.13 4.41 -18.71
CA TYR A 132 -8.70 3.68 -17.51
C TYR A 132 -7.51 4.35 -16.80
N LYS A 133 -6.51 4.82 -17.57
CA LYS A 133 -5.33 5.52 -17.03
C LYS A 133 -5.71 6.82 -16.29
N THR A 134 -6.74 7.51 -16.74
CA THR A 134 -7.24 8.76 -16.13
C THR A 134 -7.92 8.47 -14.80
N LEU A 135 -8.74 7.41 -14.74
CA LEU A 135 -9.38 6.97 -13.50
C LEU A 135 -8.38 6.49 -12.46
N LEU A 136 -7.43 5.66 -12.89
CA LEU A 136 -6.37 5.17 -12.01
C LEU A 136 -5.56 6.34 -11.43
N ARG A 137 -5.21 7.30 -12.27
CA ARG A 137 -4.54 8.54 -11.85
C ARG A 137 -5.35 9.31 -10.82
N TYR A 138 -6.63 9.55 -11.09
CA TYR A 138 -7.50 10.32 -10.19
C TYR A 138 -7.59 9.68 -8.81
N GLY A 139 -7.79 8.36 -8.74
CA GLY A 139 -7.86 7.67 -7.45
C GLY A 139 -6.53 7.71 -6.68
N ILE A 140 -5.39 7.53 -7.36
CA ILE A 140 -4.06 7.68 -6.73
C ILE A 140 -3.86 9.10 -6.19
N GLU A 141 -4.20 10.13 -6.98
CA GLU A 141 -4.06 11.54 -6.57
C GLU A 141 -4.95 11.91 -5.37
N LYS A 142 -6.11 11.27 -5.24
CA LYS A 142 -7.03 11.48 -4.11
C LYS A 142 -6.79 10.53 -2.95
N GLY A 143 -5.78 9.65 -3.02
CA GLY A 143 -5.52 8.65 -2.00
C GLY A 143 -6.67 7.65 -1.81
N ILE A 144 -7.55 7.50 -2.81
CA ILE A 144 -8.68 6.58 -2.73
C ILE A 144 -8.15 5.17 -3.00
N ALA A 145 -8.43 4.25 -2.07
CA ALA A 145 -8.13 2.83 -2.26
C ALA A 145 -8.94 2.29 -3.44
N LEU A 146 -8.35 2.29 -4.62
CA LEU A 146 -8.99 1.77 -5.83
C LEU A 146 -9.00 0.24 -5.81
N PRO A 147 -10.06 -0.40 -6.31
CA PRO A 147 -10.12 -1.86 -6.39
C PRO A 147 -8.95 -2.38 -7.22
N GLN A 148 -8.08 -3.14 -6.56
CA GLN A 148 -6.89 -3.72 -7.16
C GLN A 148 -7.30 -4.59 -8.35
N ARG A 149 -6.54 -4.51 -9.45
CA ARG A 149 -6.50 -5.53 -10.50
C ARG A 149 -5.79 -6.81 -9.98
N SER A 150 -6.05 -7.19 -8.75
CA SER A 150 -5.46 -8.42 -8.20
C SER A 150 -6.13 -9.59 -8.89
N LYS A 151 -5.34 -10.56 -9.32
CA LYS A 151 -5.82 -11.89 -9.71
C LYS A 151 -6.60 -12.56 -8.55
N THR A 152 -6.38 -12.10 -7.31
CA THR A 152 -6.85 -12.69 -6.06
C THR A 152 -8.02 -11.97 -5.37
N ALA A 153 -8.14 -10.63 -5.44
CA ALA A 153 -9.36 -9.99 -4.92
C ALA A 153 -10.54 -10.38 -5.83
N PRO A 154 -11.65 -10.83 -5.25
CA PRO A 154 -12.83 -11.20 -6.01
C PRO A 154 -13.30 -9.96 -6.75
N GLY A 155 -13.05 -9.90 -8.06
CA GLY A 155 -13.67 -8.89 -8.91
C GLY A 155 -15.19 -8.95 -8.77
N LEU A 156 -15.94 -8.06 -9.43
CA LEU A 156 -17.41 -8.08 -9.39
C LEU A 156 -18.02 -9.49 -9.59
N VAL A 157 -17.36 -10.34 -10.39
CA VAL A 157 -17.72 -11.75 -10.58
C VAL A 157 -17.46 -12.61 -9.34
N GLY A 158 -16.33 -12.40 -8.65
CA GLY A 158 -16.02 -13.07 -7.39
C GLY A 158 -16.97 -12.63 -6.26
N PHE A 159 -17.27 -11.34 -6.13
CA PHE A 159 -18.20 -10.87 -5.10
C PHE A 159 -19.62 -11.41 -5.32
N ARG A 160 -20.10 -11.41 -6.57
CA ARG A 160 -21.37 -12.06 -6.94
C ARG A 160 -21.34 -13.55 -6.68
N MET A 161 -20.21 -14.21 -6.91
CA MET A 161 -20.04 -15.63 -6.59
C MET A 161 -20.10 -15.88 -5.09
N GLU A 162 -19.41 -15.08 -4.28
CA GLU A 162 -19.41 -15.20 -2.82
C GLU A 162 -20.80 -14.99 -2.22
N ASN A 163 -21.54 -13.97 -2.70
CA ASN A 163 -22.92 -13.76 -2.25
C ASN A 163 -23.84 -14.90 -2.71
N ALA A 164 -23.66 -15.40 -3.94
CA ALA A 164 -24.41 -16.56 -4.42
C ALA A 164 -24.10 -17.83 -3.61
N LEU A 165 -22.84 -18.03 -3.21
CA LEU A 165 -22.46 -19.14 -2.32
C LEU A 165 -23.12 -18.98 -0.96
N ARG A 166 -23.00 -17.79 -0.34
CA ARG A 166 -23.60 -17.50 0.97
C ARG A 166 -25.10 -17.75 0.96
N ASP A 167 -25.83 -17.27 -0.05
CA ASP A 167 -27.28 -17.46 -0.12
C ASP A 167 -27.71 -18.92 -0.33
N VAL A 168 -26.86 -19.75 -0.95
CA VAL A 168 -27.10 -21.19 -1.08
C VAL A 168 -26.78 -21.94 0.21
N LEU A 169 -25.69 -21.58 0.88
CA LEU A 169 -25.24 -22.21 2.12
C LEU A 169 -26.13 -21.83 3.32
N ASP A 170 -26.67 -20.63 3.33
CA ASP A 170 -27.64 -20.16 4.33
C ASP A 170 -29.07 -20.70 4.04
N ASP A 171 -29.24 -21.59 3.06
CA ASP A 171 -30.52 -22.14 2.60
C ASP A 171 -31.58 -21.08 2.19
N LYS A 172 -31.17 -19.84 1.91
CA LYS A 172 -32.08 -18.77 1.49
C LYS A 172 -32.68 -19.02 0.12
N MET A 173 -31.94 -19.71 -0.76
CA MET A 173 -32.41 -20.06 -2.10
C MET A 173 -31.62 -21.21 -2.74
N SER A 174 -32.26 -21.91 -3.68
CA SER A 174 -31.60 -22.97 -4.45
C SER A 174 -30.46 -22.44 -5.34
N ALA A 175 -29.46 -23.27 -5.61
CA ALA A 175 -28.30 -22.87 -6.43
C ALA A 175 -28.68 -22.33 -7.82
N LYS A 176 -29.76 -22.86 -8.43
CA LYS A 176 -30.29 -22.38 -9.72
C LYS A 176 -30.94 -20.99 -9.60
N ARG A 177 -31.59 -20.69 -8.47
CA ARG A 177 -32.17 -19.37 -8.21
C ARG A 177 -31.08 -18.35 -7.85
N ALA A 178 -30.11 -18.73 -7.02
CA ALA A 178 -28.95 -17.91 -6.68
C ALA A 178 -28.11 -17.55 -7.91
N SER A 179 -27.87 -18.51 -8.81
CA SER A 179 -27.11 -18.25 -10.04
C SER A 179 -27.79 -17.19 -10.91
N LYS A 180 -29.13 -17.25 -11.04
CA LYS A 180 -29.91 -16.24 -11.79
C LYS A 180 -29.91 -14.88 -11.08
N HIS A 181 -30.18 -14.86 -9.78
CA HIS A 181 -30.27 -13.65 -8.97
C HIS A 181 -28.97 -12.85 -8.99
N HIS A 182 -27.84 -13.51 -8.77
CA HIS A 182 -26.52 -12.88 -8.73
C HIS A 182 -25.82 -12.76 -10.10
N LYS A 183 -26.48 -13.21 -11.19
CA LYS A 183 -25.93 -13.22 -12.56
C LYS A 183 -24.59 -13.97 -12.63
N VAL A 184 -24.54 -15.16 -12.05
CA VAL A 184 -23.37 -16.05 -12.03
C VAL A 184 -23.69 -17.34 -12.77
N GLY A 185 -22.73 -17.91 -13.50
CA GLY A 185 -22.91 -19.19 -14.18
C GLY A 185 -23.12 -20.34 -13.20
N HIS A 186 -24.23 -21.07 -13.32
CA HIS A 186 -24.57 -22.20 -12.44
C HIS A 186 -23.45 -23.25 -12.37
N ARG A 187 -22.85 -23.63 -13.50
CA ARG A 187 -21.75 -24.62 -13.54
C ARG A 187 -20.56 -24.18 -12.68
N ARG A 188 -20.25 -22.89 -12.66
CA ARG A 188 -19.15 -22.32 -11.87
C ARG A 188 -19.49 -22.30 -10.38
N LEU A 189 -20.73 -21.90 -10.03
CA LEU A 189 -21.22 -21.93 -8.65
C LEU A 189 -21.19 -23.36 -8.07
N SER A 190 -21.68 -24.35 -8.82
CA SER A 190 -21.64 -25.75 -8.42
C SER A 190 -20.21 -26.29 -8.23
N ARG A 191 -19.26 -25.86 -9.08
CA ARG A 191 -17.85 -26.23 -8.92
C ARG A 191 -17.27 -25.64 -7.62
N CYS A 192 -17.60 -24.39 -7.29
CA CYS A 192 -17.17 -23.78 -6.03
C CYS A 192 -17.77 -24.47 -4.80
N LEU A 193 -19.06 -24.85 -4.83
CA LEU A 193 -19.69 -25.63 -3.75
C LEU A 193 -19.02 -26.99 -3.56
N LYS A 194 -18.74 -27.71 -4.66
CA LYS A 194 -17.98 -28.97 -4.60
C LYS A 194 -16.57 -28.79 -4.03
N ALA A 195 -15.86 -27.73 -4.43
CA ALA A 195 -14.53 -27.42 -3.91
C ALA A 195 -14.54 -27.10 -2.40
N GLN A 196 -15.66 -26.62 -1.86
CA GLN A 196 -15.87 -26.42 -0.42
C GLN A 196 -16.38 -27.69 0.30
N GLY A 197 -16.49 -28.82 -0.39
CA GLY A 197 -16.91 -30.10 0.18
C GLY A 197 -18.43 -30.32 0.22
N TYR A 198 -19.22 -29.57 -0.55
CA TYR A 198 -20.67 -29.79 -0.63
C TYR A 198 -21.03 -30.73 -1.79
N ILE A 199 -21.94 -31.66 -1.53
CA ILE A 199 -22.49 -32.59 -2.54
C ILE A 199 -23.95 -32.21 -2.78
N PHE A 200 -24.37 -32.31 -4.04
CA PHE A 200 -25.75 -32.10 -4.42
C PHE A 200 -26.55 -33.37 -4.16
N ASP A 201 -27.44 -33.33 -3.18
CA ASP A 201 -28.34 -34.43 -2.90
C ASP A 201 -29.55 -34.36 -3.84
N LYS A 202 -29.66 -35.34 -4.72
CA LYS A 202 -30.79 -35.48 -5.66
C LYS A 202 -32.02 -36.11 -4.99
N THR A 203 -31.87 -36.71 -3.82
CA THR A 203 -32.92 -37.50 -3.16
C THR A 203 -33.81 -36.66 -2.24
N ALA A 204 -33.39 -35.43 -1.92
CA ALA A 204 -34.22 -34.49 -1.15
C ALA A 204 -35.44 -34.02 -1.98
N GLU A 205 -36.63 -34.48 -1.57
CA GLU A 205 -37.90 -34.49 -2.33
C GLU A 205 -38.43 -33.15 -2.85
N THR A 206 -37.92 -31.99 -2.44
CA THR A 206 -38.54 -30.69 -2.81
C THR A 206 -37.65 -29.67 -3.49
N SER A 207 -36.33 -29.86 -3.55
CA SER A 207 -35.43 -29.15 -4.45
C SER A 207 -34.03 -29.57 -4.05
N GLY A 208 -33.32 -30.31 -4.91
CA GLY A 208 -32.02 -30.88 -4.56
C GLY A 208 -31.15 -29.90 -3.77
N LYS A 209 -30.79 -30.32 -2.56
CA LYS A 209 -30.15 -29.49 -1.55
C LYS A 209 -28.65 -29.75 -1.58
N TRP A 210 -27.86 -28.71 -1.34
CA TRP A 210 -26.42 -28.88 -1.19
C TRP A 210 -26.13 -29.20 0.28
N VAL A 211 -25.61 -30.39 0.54
CA VAL A 211 -25.30 -30.85 1.90
C VAL A 211 -23.78 -30.95 2.05
N LYS A 212 -23.25 -30.51 3.19
CA LYS A 212 -21.82 -30.62 3.48
C LYS A 212 -21.47 -32.11 3.63
N LYS A 213 -20.48 -32.60 2.89
CA LYS A 213 -20.01 -33.98 3.00
C LYS A 213 -19.50 -34.18 4.44
N SER A 214 -20.20 -34.98 5.23
CA SER A 214 -19.72 -35.40 6.54
C SER A 214 -18.53 -36.34 6.35
N GLU A 215 -17.47 -36.13 7.11
CA GLU A 215 -16.21 -36.90 7.06
C GLU A 215 -16.42 -38.42 7.23
N ASN A 216 -17.55 -38.85 7.79
CA ASN A 216 -17.89 -40.27 7.99
C ASN A 216 -18.40 -41.03 6.74
N SER A 217 -18.38 -40.44 5.54
CA SER A 217 -18.92 -41.07 4.31
C SER A 217 -17.86 -41.58 3.33
N GLU A 218 -16.57 -41.55 3.69
CA GLU A 218 -15.48 -41.98 2.81
C GLU A 218 -15.45 -43.48 2.50
N GLN A 219 -16.20 -44.32 3.21
CA GLN A 219 -16.12 -45.78 3.04
C GLN A 219 -17.12 -46.38 2.04
N GLN A 220 -18.02 -45.62 1.42
CA GLN A 220 -19.05 -46.20 0.52
C GLN A 220 -19.04 -45.73 -0.94
N LEU A 221 -18.07 -44.92 -1.37
CA LEU A 221 -18.07 -44.34 -2.73
C LEU A 221 -16.82 -44.65 -3.57
N LEU A 222 -16.12 -45.74 -3.25
CA LEU A 222 -15.02 -46.27 -4.07
C LEU A 222 -15.42 -47.41 -5.03
N THR A 223 -16.71 -47.73 -5.18
CA THR A 223 -17.15 -48.85 -6.05
C THR A 223 -18.18 -48.48 -7.13
N ALA A 224 -18.50 -47.21 -7.36
CA ALA A 224 -19.36 -46.85 -8.48
C ALA A 224 -19.07 -45.43 -9.00
N THR A 225 -18.18 -45.33 -9.99
CA THR A 225 -18.43 -44.73 -11.31
C THR A 225 -17.12 -44.61 -12.09
N THR A 226 -16.81 -45.65 -12.86
CA THR A 226 -16.13 -45.53 -14.15
C THR A 226 -17.16 -45.08 -15.19
N SER A 227 -17.09 -43.83 -15.64
CA SER A 227 -17.57 -43.36 -16.95
C SER A 227 -17.35 -41.85 -17.00
N ASP A 228 -16.83 -41.38 -18.12
CA ASP A 228 -16.56 -39.99 -18.48
C ASP A 228 -15.13 -39.52 -18.14
N ASN A 229 -14.18 -40.33 -18.61
CA ASN A 229 -12.95 -39.84 -19.21
C ASN A 229 -13.31 -38.88 -20.35
N GLU A 230 -13.08 -37.59 -20.20
CA GLU A 230 -12.77 -36.60 -21.25
C GLU A 230 -12.61 -35.22 -20.57
N ASP A 231 -11.46 -34.93 -19.96
CA ASP A 231 -11.07 -33.53 -19.63
C ASP A 231 -9.57 -33.37 -19.31
N GLU A 232 -8.71 -34.27 -19.80
CA GLU A 232 -7.25 -34.25 -19.58
C GLU A 232 -6.46 -33.64 -20.75
N LYS A 233 -7.09 -32.74 -21.55
CA LYS A 233 -6.49 -32.22 -22.80
C LYS A 233 -6.31 -30.69 -22.88
N TRP A 234 -6.42 -29.96 -21.76
CA TRP A 234 -6.32 -28.49 -21.76
C TRP A 234 -5.16 -27.89 -20.95
N ARG A 235 -4.18 -28.69 -20.51
CA ARG A 235 -2.97 -28.16 -19.83
C ARG A 235 -1.68 -28.15 -20.65
N GLU A 236 -1.63 -28.74 -21.84
CA GLU A 236 -0.36 -28.84 -22.60
C GLU A 236 -0.22 -27.88 -23.80
N ASN A 237 -1.15 -26.95 -24.04
CA ASN A 237 -1.13 -26.12 -25.26
C ASN A 237 -0.90 -24.61 -25.07
N GLU A 238 -0.44 -24.16 -23.89
CA GLU A 238 0.00 -22.76 -23.68
C GLU A 238 1.54 -22.59 -23.58
N GLU A 239 2.31 -23.67 -23.51
CA GLU A 239 3.79 -23.60 -23.38
C GLU A 239 4.56 -23.64 -24.72
N ARG A 240 3.90 -23.74 -25.87
CA ARG A 240 4.56 -23.81 -27.19
C ARG A 240 4.44 -22.57 -28.08
N ALA A 241 3.91 -21.45 -27.57
CA ALA A 241 3.75 -20.21 -28.34
C ALA A 241 4.68 -19.06 -27.91
N SER A 242 5.87 -19.37 -27.34
CA SER A 242 6.89 -18.34 -27.07
C SER A 242 8.32 -18.86 -27.27
N ALA A 243 8.51 -19.62 -28.35
CA ALA A 243 9.83 -20.01 -28.83
C ALA A 243 9.95 -19.65 -30.31
N GLN A 244 10.03 -18.35 -30.60
CA GLN A 244 10.51 -17.77 -31.87
C GLN A 244 10.50 -16.24 -31.74
N ASP A 245 11.54 -15.70 -31.11
CA ASP A 245 12.24 -14.49 -31.59
C ASP A 245 13.35 -14.13 -30.59
N ALA A 246 14.55 -14.66 -30.84
CA ALA A 246 15.79 -14.14 -30.28
C ALA A 246 16.95 -14.64 -31.13
N LEU A 247 17.12 -14.03 -32.30
CA LEU A 247 18.34 -14.11 -33.10
C LEU A 247 18.91 -12.71 -33.23
N ALA A 248 20.20 -12.63 -32.88
CA ALA A 248 21.15 -11.56 -33.14
C ALA A 248 20.92 -10.23 -32.40
N VAL A 249 21.89 -9.83 -31.58
CA VAL A 249 23.03 -9.02 -32.06
C VAL A 249 24.08 -8.98 -30.96
N GLU A 250 25.31 -9.25 -31.38
CA GLU A 250 26.54 -9.13 -30.61
C GLU A 250 26.75 -7.72 -30.05
N ALA A 251 27.34 -7.65 -28.87
CA ALA A 251 28.19 -6.53 -28.50
C ALA A 251 29.18 -7.00 -27.42
N GLU A 252 30.37 -7.34 -27.90
CA GLU A 252 31.60 -7.38 -27.12
C GLU A 252 31.83 -6.05 -26.38
N LYS A 253 32.63 -6.17 -25.31
CA LYS A 253 33.14 -5.12 -24.42
C LYS A 253 33.50 -3.79 -25.12
N PRO A 254 33.51 -2.69 -24.35
CA PRO A 254 34.83 -2.29 -23.86
C PRO A 254 34.87 -2.08 -22.34
N GLU A 255 35.93 -2.61 -21.75
CA GLU A 255 36.58 -2.05 -20.58
C GLU A 255 36.81 -0.55 -20.84
N ARG A 256 36.31 0.28 -19.92
CA ARG A 256 36.81 1.63 -19.74
C ARG A 256 37.09 1.82 -18.27
N ASP A 257 38.36 2.11 -18.01
CA ASP A 257 38.92 2.51 -16.74
C ASP A 257 38.05 3.61 -16.12
N LEU A 258 37.43 3.31 -14.99
CA LEU A 258 36.91 4.32 -14.09
C LEU A 258 37.97 4.53 -13.02
N GLU A 259 38.93 5.40 -13.33
CA GLU A 259 39.59 6.20 -12.31
C GLU A 259 38.48 6.89 -11.51
N ILE A 260 38.28 6.46 -10.27
CA ILE A 260 37.36 7.10 -9.34
C ILE A 260 37.98 8.44 -8.97
N GLU A 261 37.68 9.49 -9.75
CA GLU A 261 37.76 10.85 -9.23
C GLU A 261 36.71 10.97 -8.11
N LYS A 262 37.22 10.85 -6.89
CA LYS A 262 36.52 11.13 -5.63
C LYS A 262 36.07 12.59 -5.66
N ILE A 263 34.86 12.86 -6.15
CA ILE A 263 34.25 14.19 -6.04
C ILE A 263 34.04 14.47 -4.56
N MET A 264 34.94 15.28 -3.99
CA MET A 264 34.80 15.85 -2.66
C MET A 264 33.68 16.89 -2.68
N ASP A 265 32.59 16.62 -1.98
CA ASP A 265 31.59 17.65 -1.64
C ASP A 265 32.21 18.67 -0.67
N TYR A 266 32.74 19.77 -1.20
CA TYR A 266 33.08 20.93 -0.40
C TYR A 266 31.81 21.70 -0.06
N ARG A 267 31.20 21.41 1.09
CA ARG A 267 30.23 22.34 1.69
C ARG A 267 30.99 23.57 2.16
N VAL A 268 30.90 24.67 1.40
CA VAL A 268 31.39 25.98 1.82
C VAL A 268 30.51 26.47 2.97
N GLN A 269 30.86 26.13 4.20
CA GLN A 269 30.27 26.74 5.39
C GLN A 269 30.81 28.16 5.54
N ARG A 270 29.92 29.15 5.47
CA ARG A 270 30.28 30.54 5.76
C ARG A 270 30.45 30.68 7.27
N GLN A 271 31.67 30.98 7.70
CA GLN A 271 32.00 31.33 9.07
C GLN A 271 32.07 32.85 9.20
N TYR A 272 31.48 33.36 10.27
CA TYR A 272 31.51 34.78 10.60
C TYR A 272 32.27 34.94 11.90
N LEU A 273 33.14 35.94 11.96
CA LEU A 273 33.77 36.36 13.21
C LEU A 273 32.84 37.36 13.87
N VAL A 274 32.28 36.99 15.03
CA VAL A 274 31.24 37.75 15.72
C VAL A 274 31.75 38.19 17.08
N LYS A 275 31.51 39.46 17.44
CA LYS A 275 31.76 39.95 18.80
C LYS A 275 30.41 40.19 19.49
N TRP A 276 30.08 39.36 20.46
CA TRP A 276 28.86 39.49 21.26
C TRP A 276 29.02 40.61 22.30
N GLN A 277 27.92 41.29 22.63
CA GLN A 277 27.94 42.29 23.71
C GLN A 277 28.22 41.58 25.04
N GLY A 278 29.30 41.97 25.71
CA GLY A 278 29.74 41.37 26.98
C GLY A 278 30.94 40.44 26.86
N GLU A 279 31.35 40.06 25.65
CA GLU A 279 32.56 39.26 25.44
C GLU A 279 33.76 40.14 25.05
N GLU A 280 34.89 39.93 25.72
CA GLU A 280 36.12 40.68 25.44
C GLU A 280 36.76 40.28 24.09
N LYS A 281 36.56 39.03 23.65
CA LYS A 281 37.20 38.48 22.45
C LYS A 281 36.15 38.03 21.43
N PRO A 282 36.41 38.22 20.13
CA PRO A 282 35.51 37.76 19.08
C PRO A 282 35.60 36.24 18.90
N THR A 283 34.47 35.63 18.55
CA THR A 283 34.33 34.17 18.42
C THR A 283 33.87 33.83 16.99
N TRP A 284 34.44 32.76 16.41
CA TRP A 284 34.02 32.26 15.11
C TRP A 284 32.72 31.47 15.24
N VAL A 285 31.72 31.83 14.43
CA VAL A 285 30.39 31.23 14.49
C VAL A 285 29.94 30.85 13.08
N ASN A 286 29.32 29.69 12.95
CA ASN A 286 28.76 29.21 11.69
C ASN A 286 27.50 30.01 11.31
N GLY A 287 27.29 30.20 10.00
CA GLY A 287 26.15 30.96 9.46
C GLY A 287 24.76 30.48 9.91
N ASP A 288 24.63 29.23 10.32
CA ASP A 288 23.37 28.64 10.79
C ASP A 288 22.85 29.29 12.09
N VAL A 289 23.74 29.90 12.89
CA VAL A 289 23.36 30.61 14.14
C VAL A 289 22.53 31.86 13.84
N PHE A 290 22.65 32.43 12.65
CA PHE A 290 21.89 33.62 12.25
C PHE A 290 20.52 33.31 11.65
N VAL A 291 20.23 32.05 11.33
CA VAL A 291 18.96 31.67 10.68
C VAL A 291 17.76 31.98 11.60
N GLY A 292 17.94 31.91 12.93
CA GLY A 292 16.94 32.31 13.92
C GLY A 292 16.83 33.81 14.20
N LEU A 293 17.80 34.62 13.77
CA LEU A 293 17.87 36.07 14.03
C LEU A 293 17.28 36.93 12.91
N THR A 294 16.98 36.33 11.75
CA THR A 294 16.47 37.04 10.55
C THR A 294 15.08 37.67 10.74
N ASN A 295 14.35 37.33 11.81
CA ASN A 295 13.06 37.94 12.15
C ASN A 295 13.16 39.15 13.10
N LEU A 296 14.36 39.48 13.60
CA LEU A 296 14.59 40.72 14.35
C LEU A 296 14.90 41.82 13.34
N GLN A 297 13.90 42.66 13.03
CA GLN A 297 14.16 43.92 12.33
C GLN A 297 15.00 44.81 13.24
N ILE A 298 16.30 44.84 12.99
CA ILE A 298 17.22 45.81 13.57
C ILE A 298 16.86 47.16 12.93
N LYS A 299 16.41 48.11 13.74
CA LYS A 299 16.27 49.52 13.34
C LYS A 299 17.63 50.21 13.35
#